data_AF-A0A022XRR1-F1
#
_entry.id   AF-A0A022XRR1-F1
#
_cell.length_a   1.000
_cell.length_b   1.000
_cell.length_c   1.000
_cell.angle_alpha   90.00
_cell.angle_beta   90.00
_cell.angle_gamma   90.00
#
_symmetry.space_group_name_H-M   'P 1'
#
loop_
_entity.id
_entity.type
_entity.pdbx_description
1 polymer ?
#
loop_
_entity_poly.entity_id
_entity_poly.type
_entity_poly.pdbx_seq_one_letter_code
_entity_poly.pdbx_strand_id
1 'polypeptide(L)' 'MAGIATSIYNTFIRRNGMMLSTIFVGAFGFEMAFDTISTKVWDSINSGRQWKDIKHRYINKEEE' A
#
# COMPACT_ATOMS: atom_id res chain seq x y z
N MET A 1 21.35 -24.14 -15.01
CA MET A 1 20.27 -23.13 -15.10
C MET A 1 20.24 -22.37 -13.79
N ALA A 2 20.52 -21.06 -13.79
CA ALA A 2 20.37 -20.26 -12.58
C ALA A 2 18.86 -20.11 -12.28
N GLY A 3 18.45 -20.42 -11.05
CA GLY A 3 17.05 -20.26 -10.63
C GLY A 3 16.71 -18.78 -10.43
N ILE A 4 15.41 -18.45 -10.44
CA ILE A 4 14.93 -17.06 -10.25
C ILE A 4 15.50 -16.45 -8.96
N ALA A 5 15.54 -17.22 -7.87
CA ALA A 5 16.14 -16.79 -6.61
C ALA A 5 17.63 -16.45 -6.73
N THR A 6 18.39 -17.23 -7.50
CA THR A 6 19.81 -16.99 -7.76
C THR A 6 20.02 -15.70 -8.56
N SER A 7 19.15 -15.43 -9.54
CA SER A 7 19.19 -14.18 -10.31
C SER A 7 18.87 -12.97 -9.44
N ILE A 8 17.81 -13.03 -8.63
CA ILE A 8 17.42 -11.95 -7.71
C ILE A 8 18.56 -11.66 -6.71
N TYR A 9 19.14 -12.70 -6.12
CA TYR A 9 20.24 -12.55 -5.18
C TYR A 9 21.44 -11.85 -5.81
N ASN A 10 21.86 -12.30 -7.00
CA ASN A 10 23.00 -11.71 -7.69
C ASN A 10 22.77 -10.26 -8.14
N THR A 11 21.54 -9.91 -8.52
CA THR A 11 21.20 -8.57 -9.02
C THR A 11 20.98 -7.55 -7.91
N PHE A 12 20.24 -7.92 -6.86
CA PHE A 12 19.74 -6.95 -5.89
C PHE A 12 20.35 -7.10 -4.48
N ILE A 13 20.74 -8.31 -4.08
CA ILE A 13 21.08 -8.60 -2.67
C ILE A 13 22.60 -8.73 -2.44
N ARG A 14 23.35 -9.26 -3.42
CA ARG A 14 24.76 -9.63 -3.25
C ARG A 14 25.70 -8.48 -2.87
N ARG A 15 25.40 -7.24 -3.28
CA ARG A 15 26.24 -6.05 -3.00
C ARG A 15 25.54 -5.14 -1.99
N ASN A 16 26.17 -4.85 -0.86
CA ASN A 16 25.59 -4.03 0.23
C ASN A 16 24.98 -2.70 -0.23
N GLY A 17 25.68 -1.94 -1.09
CA GLY A 17 25.15 -0.67 -1.62
C GLY A 17 23.87 -0.87 -2.46
N MET A 18 23.85 -1.88 -3.33
CA MET A 18 22.65 -2.22 -4.12
C MET A 18 21.52 -2.74 -3.24
N MET A 19 21.84 -3.54 -2.22
CA MET A 19 20.87 -4.06 -1.26
C MET A 19 20.17 -2.92 -0.52
N LEU A 20 20.93 -1.97 0.02
CA LEU A 20 20.37 -0.81 0.73
C LEU A 20 19.47 0.04 -0.18
N SER A 21 19.92 0.36 -1.40
CA SER A 21 19.10 1.09 -2.37
C SER A 21 17.83 0.33 -2.75
N THR A 22 17.92 -0.99 -2.94
CA THR A 22 16.76 -1.84 -3.23
C THR A 22 15.76 -1.82 -2.09
N ILE A 23 16.22 -1.90 -0.84
CA ILE A 23 15.35 -1.83 0.34
C ILE A 23 14.66 -0.48 0.41
N PHE A 24 15.36 0.64 0.21
CA PHE A 24 14.74 1.97 0.27
C PHE A 24 13.70 2.19 -0.82
N VAL A 25 14.05 1.87 -2.07
CA VAL A 25 13.09 2.00 -3.20
C VAL A 25 11.91 1.05 -3.00
N GLY A 26 12.18 -0.19 -2.56
CA GLY A 26 11.18 -1.20 -2.28
C GLY A 26 10.23 -0.77 -1.16
N ALA A 27 10.76 -0.21 -0.07
CA ALA A 27 9.95 0.26 1.05
C ALA A 27 9.02 1.41 0.64
N PHE A 28 9.52 2.42 -0.07
CA PHE A 28 8.70 3.52 -0.57
C PHE A 28 7.59 3.04 -1.51
N GLY A 29 7.93 2.18 -2.48
CA GLY A 29 6.94 1.63 -3.40
C GLY A 29 5.92 0.75 -2.69
N PHE A 30 6.38 -0.03 -1.71
CA PHE A 30 5.53 -0.90 -0.90
C PHE A 30 4.57 -0.10 -0.03
N GLU A 31 5.02 0.94 0.67
CA GLU A 31 4.20 1.81 1.52
C GLU A 31 3.02 2.39 0.73
N MET A 32 3.29 3.03 -0.42
CA MET A 32 2.25 3.62 -1.26
C MET A 32 1.22 2.59 -1.74
N ALA A 33 1.70 1.42 -2.18
CA ALA A 33 0.83 0.35 -2.67
C ALA A 33 0.01 -0.25 -1.52
N PHE A 34 0.65 -0.52 -0.38
CA PHE A 34 0.04 -1.13 0.79
C PHE A 34 -1.05 -0.23 1.37
N ASP A 35 -0.79 1.07 1.55
CA ASP A 35 -1.78 2.03 2.05
C ASP A 35 -3.00 2.13 1.13
N THR A 36 -2.76 2.20 -0.18
CA THR A 36 -3.86 2.29 -1.16
C THR A 36 -4.71 1.03 -1.16
N ILE A 37 -4.07 -0.14 -1.17
CA ILE A 37 -4.77 -1.44 -1.25
C ILE A 37 -5.49 -1.71 0.07
N SER A 38 -4.83 -1.52 1.20
CA SER A 38 -5.41 -1.76 2.52
C SER A 38 -6.62 -0.85 2.76
N THR A 39 -6.54 0.43 2.39
CA THR A 39 -7.68 1.35 2.43
C THR A 39 -8.83 0.83 1.57
N LYS A 40 -8.57 0.42 0.32
CA LYS A 40 -9.62 -0.13 -0.55
C LYS A 40 -10.27 -1.39 0.01
N VAL A 41 -9.48 -2.29 0.59
CA VAL A 41 -9.98 -3.51 1.24
C VAL A 41 -10.87 -3.14 2.43
N TRP A 42 -10.41 -2.23 3.29
CA TRP A 42 -11.18 -1.74 4.42
C TRP A 42 -12.50 -1.10 3.97
N ASP A 43 -12.44 -0.30 2.91
CA ASP A 43 -13.59 0.43 2.38
C ASP A 43 -14.65 -0.51 1.82
N SER A 44 -14.20 -1.55 1.11
CA SER A 44 -15.09 -2.57 0.56
C SER A 44 -15.78 -3.37 1.67
N ILE A 45 -15.05 -3.71 2.74
CA ILE A 45 -15.60 -4.49 3.86
C ILE A 45 -16.58 -3.66 4.68
N ASN A 46 -16.32 -2.36 4.85
CA ASN A 46 -17.10 -1.48 5.71
C ASN A 46 -18.01 -0.52 4.94
N SER A 47 -18.32 -0.83 3.69
CA SER A 47 -19.16 0.01 2.84
C SER A 47 -20.52 0.29 3.48
N GLY A 48 -20.94 1.56 3.47
CA GLY A 48 -22.20 2.02 4.03
C GLY A 48 -22.20 2.23 5.55
N ARG A 49 -21.09 1.90 6.24
CA ARG A 49 -20.92 2.10 7.68
C ARG A 49 -19.92 3.19 8.03
N GLN A 50 -19.06 3.58 7.08
CA GLN A 50 -18.03 4.56 7.35
C GLN A 50 -18.60 5.97 7.36
N TRP A 51 -17.98 6.85 8.15
CA TRP A 51 -18.39 8.26 8.20
C TRP A 51 -18.45 8.89 6.80
N LYS A 52 -17.45 8.64 5.95
CA LYS A 52 -17.44 9.14 4.57
C LYS A 52 -18.65 8.69 3.73
N ASP A 53 -19.25 7.54 4.04
CA ASP A 53 -20.41 7.01 3.34
C ASP A 53 -21.70 7.66 3.85
N ILE A 54 -21.80 7.99 5.15
CA ILE A 54 -23.04 8.46 5.80
C ILE A 54 -23.06 9.97 6.09
N LYS A 55 -21.91 10.65 6.00
CA LYS A 55 -21.72 12.08 6.34
C LYS A 55 -22.76 13.00 5.69
N HIS A 56 -23.12 12.73 4.44
CA HIS A 56 -24.11 13.50 3.68
C HIS A 56 -25.49 13.57 4.35
N ARG A 57 -25.83 12.60 5.22
CA ARG A 57 -27.12 12.55 5.92
C ARG A 57 -27.22 13.50 7.11
N TYR A 58 -26.08 14.01 7.59
CA TYR A 58 -26.00 14.77 8.83
C TYR A 58 -25.60 16.22 8.60
N ILE A 59 -24.76 16.52 7.61
CA ILE A 59 -24.30 17.89 7.35
C ILE A 59 -25.41 18.79 6.82
N ASN A 60 -26.27 18.28 5.94
CA ASN A 60 -27.39 19.09 5.42
C ASN A 60 -28.53 19.25 6.44
N LYS A 61 -28.49 18.51 7.55
CA LYS A 61 -29.55 18.46 8.56
C LYS A 61 -29.35 19.46 9.70
N GLU A 62 -28.18 20.09 9.77
CA GLU A 62 -27.86 21.16 10.73
C GLU A 62 -28.19 22.55 10.18
N GLU A 63 -28.45 22.66 8.87
CA GLU A 63 -28.82 23.92 8.18
C GLU A 63 -30.35 24.11 8.02
N GLU A 64 -31.17 23.13 8.43
CA GLU A 64 -32.65 23.22 8.56
C GLU A 64 -33.07 23.23 10.02
#